data_AF-A0A7J7K835-F1
#
_entry.id   AF-A0A7J7K835-F1
#
_cell.length_a   1.000
_cell.length_b   1.000
_cell.length_c   1.000
_cell.angle_alpha   90.00
_cell.angle_beta   90.00
_cell.angle_gamma   90.00
#
_symmetry.space_group_name_H-M   'P 1'
#
loop_
_entity.id
_entity.type
_entity.pdbx_description
1 polymer ?
#
loop_
_entity_poly.entity_id
_entity_poly.type
_entity_poly.pdbx_seq_one_letter_code
_entity_poly.pdbx_strand_id
1 'polypeptide(L)'
;MDRKVLIVLLLAGIIGCIAAGKYKYSHPGAHHGGNRKSYQKWGSWSSWSRCSRTCGGGTQSRSRRCITGYGYPHGGSRGCYGRSYETRRCNTGCCPVDGGWSYWSNWSGRHHSRVQTRTRTCSRPHPRCGGRYCRGPTKQTRYSGYY
;
A
#
# COMPACT_ATOMS: atom_id res chain seq x y z
N MET A 1 8.21 64.33 -41.54
CA MET A 1 9.38 64.90 -40.84
C MET A 1 10.22 63.69 -40.46
N ASP A 2 11.34 63.29 -41.07
CA ASP A 2 12.37 63.88 -41.95
C ASP A 2 12.82 62.79 -42.95
N ARG A 3 12.78 62.95 -44.28
CA ARG A 3 13.67 63.73 -45.16
C ARG A 3 15.15 63.38 -45.03
N LYS A 4 15.61 62.41 -45.86
CA LYS A 4 16.84 62.46 -46.67
C LYS A 4 16.92 61.23 -47.59
N VAL A 5 16.08 61.25 -48.63
CA VAL A 5 16.30 60.51 -49.88
C VAL A 5 16.79 61.57 -50.88
N LEU A 6 18.06 61.52 -51.26
CA LEU A 6 18.66 62.34 -52.34
C LEU A 6 19.89 61.56 -52.83
N ILE A 7 19.74 60.71 -53.85
CA ILE A 7 20.10 60.98 -55.26
C ILE A 7 21.53 61.55 -55.38
N VAL A 8 22.48 60.70 -55.79
CA VAL A 8 23.46 61.02 -56.85
C VAL A 8 23.84 59.71 -57.56
N LEU A 9 23.41 59.59 -58.82
CA LEU A 9 23.91 58.62 -59.80
C LEU A 9 25.19 59.16 -60.45
N LEU A 10 25.94 58.23 -61.06
CA LEU A 10 27.05 58.38 -62.01
C LEU A 10 28.45 58.39 -61.40
N LEU A 11 29.11 57.22 -61.41
CA LEU A 11 30.27 56.95 -62.28
C LEU A 11 30.39 55.43 -62.47
N ALA A 12 30.25 54.98 -63.72
CA ALA A 12 30.46 53.61 -64.13
C ALA A 12 31.96 53.30 -64.22
N GLY A 13 32.33 52.08 -63.81
CA GLY A 13 33.62 51.47 -64.14
C GLY A 13 34.44 51.09 -62.93
N ILE A 14 34.30 49.85 -62.46
CA ILE A 14 35.37 48.84 -62.38
C ILE A 14 34.73 47.49 -62.02
N ILE A 15 35.12 46.51 -62.82
CA ILE A 15 34.78 45.09 -62.77
C ILE A 15 35.24 44.49 -61.44
N GLY A 16 34.33 43.82 -60.72
CA GLY A 16 34.63 43.12 -59.47
C GLY A 16 33.67 41.96 -59.23
N CYS A 17 34.01 40.81 -59.79
CA CYS A 17 33.28 39.56 -59.70
C CYS A 17 33.16 39.01 -58.27
N ILE A 18 31.98 38.45 -57.97
CA ILE A 18 31.72 37.27 -57.12
C ILE A 18 32.01 37.37 -55.62
N ALA A 19 30.93 37.33 -54.82
CA ALA A 19 30.76 36.29 -53.78
C ALA A 19 29.33 36.33 -53.22
N ALA A 20 28.54 35.29 -53.52
CA ALA A 20 27.32 34.99 -52.79
C ALA A 20 27.69 34.55 -51.35
N GLY A 21 27.86 35.53 -50.47
CA GLY A 21 28.12 35.33 -49.04
C GLY A 21 26.86 34.87 -48.33
N LYS A 22 26.81 33.58 -47.98
CA LYS A 22 25.75 32.93 -47.19
C LYS A 22 25.49 33.70 -45.89
N TYR A 23 24.34 34.37 -45.75
CA TYR A 23 23.87 34.88 -44.46
C TYR A 23 23.53 33.68 -43.57
N LYS A 24 24.42 33.32 -42.66
CA LYS A 24 24.16 32.31 -41.63
C LYS A 24 23.29 32.96 -40.56
N TYR A 25 21.99 32.68 -40.59
CA TYR A 25 21.12 32.92 -39.43
C TYR A 25 21.57 32.02 -38.29
N SER A 26 22.34 32.59 -37.36
CA SER A 26 22.70 31.98 -36.09
C SER A 26 21.45 31.78 -35.24
N HIS A 27 20.75 30.68 -35.47
CA HIS A 27 19.83 30.15 -34.48
C HIS A 27 20.69 29.69 -33.29
N PRO A 28 20.36 30.08 -32.05
CA PRO A 28 21.02 29.51 -30.88
C PRO A 28 20.84 28.00 -30.97
N GLY A 29 21.94 27.33 -31.32
CA GLY A 29 21.98 25.90 -31.49
C GLY A 29 21.40 25.27 -30.24
N ALA A 30 20.37 24.46 -30.44
CA ALA A 30 19.84 23.58 -29.43
C ALA A 30 20.98 22.66 -28.97
N HIS A 31 21.73 23.10 -27.95
CA HIS A 31 22.34 22.16 -27.04
C HIS A 31 21.17 21.43 -26.39
N HIS A 32 20.92 20.21 -26.83
CA HIS A 32 20.86 19.01 -25.99
C HIS A 32 20.61 17.80 -26.90
N GLY A 33 21.57 17.52 -27.77
CA GLY A 33 21.83 16.16 -28.27
C GLY A 33 22.35 15.28 -27.14
N GLY A 34 21.55 15.12 -26.08
CA GLY A 34 21.86 14.21 -24.98
C GLY A 34 21.57 12.80 -25.44
N ASN A 35 22.61 11.99 -25.58
CA ASN A 35 22.51 10.53 -25.68
C ASN A 35 21.71 10.02 -24.46
N ARG A 36 20.39 9.86 -24.59
CA ARG A 36 19.53 9.38 -23.50
C ARG A 36 19.84 7.90 -23.29
N LYS A 37 20.78 7.59 -22.39
CA LYS A 37 21.13 6.21 -22.03
C LYS A 37 19.86 5.48 -21.58
N SER A 38 19.56 4.36 -22.24
CA SER A 38 18.52 3.45 -21.81
C SER A 38 18.91 2.86 -20.45
N TYR A 39 17.97 2.91 -19.50
CA TYR A 39 18.18 2.31 -18.19
C TYR A 39 16.88 1.69 -17.69
N GLN A 40 17.04 0.70 -16.82
CA GLN A 40 15.94 0.04 -16.13
C GLN A 40 16.28 0.02 -14.64
N LYS A 41 15.42 0.63 -13.82
CA LYS A 41 15.57 0.58 -12.35
C LYS A 41 14.25 0.32 -11.67
N TRP A 42 14.29 -0.28 -10.48
CA TRP A 42 13.12 -0.35 -9.62
C TRP A 42 12.80 1.05 -9.08
N GLY A 43 11.52 1.41 -9.11
CA GLY A 43 11.01 2.47 -8.25
C GLY A 43 10.97 2.02 -6.79
N SER A 44 10.74 2.97 -5.89
CA SER A 44 10.54 2.66 -4.48
C SER A 44 9.35 1.72 -4.28
N TRP A 45 9.48 0.85 -3.28
CA TRP A 45 8.34 0.07 -2.80
C TRP A 45 7.24 1.01 -2.29
N SER A 46 5.99 0.64 -2.57
CA SER A 46 4.86 1.19 -1.84
C SER A 46 4.98 0.84 -0.35
N SER A 47 4.28 1.60 0.48
CA SER A 47 3.96 1.13 1.84
C SER A 47 3.25 -0.23 1.78
N TRP A 48 3.38 -1.01 2.84
CA TRP A 48 2.57 -2.22 3.01
C TRP A 48 1.10 -1.84 3.10
N SER A 49 0.24 -2.65 2.50
CA SER A 49 -1.20 -2.56 2.67
C SER A 49 -1.58 -2.76 4.13
N ARG A 50 -2.82 -2.41 4.48
CA ARG A 50 -3.41 -2.90 5.73
C ARG A 50 -3.40 -4.43 5.74
N CYS A 51 -3.22 -4.99 6.93
CA CYS A 51 -3.32 -6.44 7.11
C CYS A 51 -4.76 -6.89 6.84
N SER A 52 -4.94 -8.00 6.14
CA SER A 52 -6.27 -8.56 5.84
C SER A 52 -7.06 -9.00 7.07
N ARG A 53 -6.37 -9.23 8.20
CA ARG A 53 -6.99 -9.56 9.50
C ARG A 53 -6.33 -8.76 10.60
N THR A 54 -7.07 -8.48 11.67
CA THR A 54 -6.56 -7.80 12.87
C THR A 54 -5.93 -8.76 13.88
N CYS A 55 -6.24 -10.06 13.79
CA CYS A 55 -5.71 -11.15 14.60
C CYS A 55 -5.81 -12.48 13.83
N GLY A 56 -5.27 -13.55 14.40
CA GLY A 56 -5.40 -14.91 13.87
C GLY A 56 -4.59 -15.17 12.60
N GLY A 57 -3.68 -14.27 12.23
CA GLY A 57 -2.88 -14.35 11.02
C GLY A 57 -3.63 -13.79 9.80
N GLY A 58 -3.18 -12.62 9.36
CA GLY A 58 -3.54 -12.03 8.08
C GLY A 58 -2.34 -11.93 7.15
N THR A 59 -2.59 -11.26 6.03
CA THR A 59 -1.61 -11.02 4.98
C THR A 59 -1.64 -9.55 4.60
N GLN A 60 -0.47 -8.99 4.31
CA GLN A 60 -0.31 -7.66 3.74
C GLN A 60 0.63 -7.72 2.55
N SER A 61 0.47 -6.79 1.63
CA SER A 61 1.25 -6.75 0.40
C SER A 61 1.78 -5.36 0.08
N ARG A 62 2.81 -5.33 -0.76
CA ARG A 62 3.37 -4.10 -1.32
C ARG A 62 3.78 -4.33 -2.76
N SER A 63 3.82 -3.27 -3.54
CA SER A 63 4.24 -3.32 -4.94
C SER A 63 5.26 -2.23 -5.25
N ARG A 64 6.04 -2.44 -6.30
CA ARG A 64 6.93 -1.44 -6.87
C ARG A 64 6.81 -1.49 -8.38
N ARG A 65 6.96 -0.33 -9.01
CA ARG A 65 6.94 -0.21 -10.47
C ARG A 65 8.36 -0.26 -11.01
N CYS A 66 8.48 -0.88 -12.16
CA CYS A 66 9.71 -0.93 -12.91
C CYS A 66 9.79 0.33 -13.79
N ILE A 67 10.81 1.16 -13.59
CA ILE A 67 10.96 2.46 -14.27
C ILE A 67 11.95 2.30 -15.42
N THR A 68 11.45 2.42 -16.66
CA THR A 68 12.23 2.41 -17.91
C THR A 68 12.55 3.82 -18.38
N GLY A 69 13.80 4.08 -18.77
CA GLY A 69 14.19 5.28 -19.51
C GLY A 69 13.90 5.18 -21.01
N TYR A 70 14.23 6.24 -21.75
CA TYR A 70 14.01 6.34 -23.20
C TYR A 70 14.67 5.19 -23.99
N GLY A 71 13.98 4.70 -25.03
CA GLY A 71 14.50 3.68 -25.96
C GLY A 71 14.12 2.24 -25.64
N TYR A 72 13.42 1.96 -24.53
CA TYR A 72 12.83 0.65 -24.26
C TYR A 72 11.36 0.63 -24.69
N PRO A 73 10.94 -0.21 -25.66
CA PRO A 73 9.52 -0.35 -25.98
C PRO A 73 8.75 -0.81 -24.74
N HIS A 74 7.60 -0.16 -24.47
CA HIS A 74 6.62 -0.61 -23.48
C HIS A 74 6.16 -2.02 -23.88
N GLY A 75 6.82 -3.06 -23.35
CA GLY A 75 6.57 -4.46 -23.71
C GLY A 75 7.79 -5.32 -24.05
N GLY A 76 9.03 -4.78 -23.98
CA GLY A 76 10.24 -5.60 -24.15
C GLY A 76 10.48 -6.57 -22.99
N SER A 77 10.88 -7.81 -23.28
CA SER A 77 11.10 -8.92 -22.35
C SER A 77 12.27 -8.75 -21.35
N ARG A 78 12.99 -7.62 -21.39
CA ARG A 78 14.06 -7.27 -20.44
C ARG A 78 13.55 -6.22 -19.42
N GLY A 79 12.58 -6.63 -18.61
CA GLY A 79 12.12 -5.84 -17.46
C GLY A 79 13.12 -5.84 -16.30
N CYS A 80 12.80 -5.13 -15.21
CA CYS A 80 13.58 -5.16 -13.98
C CYS A 80 13.68 -6.59 -13.44
N TYR A 81 14.89 -7.05 -13.12
CA TYR A 81 15.08 -8.35 -12.48
C TYR A 81 14.56 -8.34 -11.04
N GLY A 82 13.83 -9.40 -10.66
CA GLY A 82 13.25 -9.57 -9.33
C GLY A 82 11.74 -9.32 -9.28
N ARG A 83 11.17 -9.37 -8.07
CA ARG A 83 9.71 -9.29 -7.86
C ARG A 83 9.22 -7.83 -7.90
N SER A 84 8.11 -7.59 -8.58
CA SER A 84 7.34 -6.33 -8.54
C SER A 84 6.34 -6.29 -7.39
N TYR A 85 6.09 -7.43 -6.75
CA TYR A 85 5.09 -7.62 -5.71
C TYR A 85 5.63 -8.52 -4.60
N GLU A 86 5.32 -8.14 -3.36
CA GLU A 86 5.69 -8.90 -2.18
C GLU A 86 4.52 -9.03 -1.23
N THR A 87 4.51 -10.15 -0.52
CA THR A 87 3.49 -10.52 0.44
C THR A 87 4.16 -10.99 1.72
N ARG A 88 3.63 -10.62 2.88
CA ARG A 88 4.07 -11.15 4.17
C ARG A 88 2.90 -11.39 5.12
N ARG A 89 3.11 -12.28 6.10
CA ARG A 89 2.18 -12.48 7.21
C ARG A 89 2.18 -11.25 8.13
N CYS A 90 1.05 -10.99 8.75
CA CYS A 90 0.85 -9.96 9.75
C CYS A 90 -0.18 -10.40 10.78
N ASN A 91 -0.22 -9.73 11.93
CA ASN A 91 -1.21 -9.96 12.99
C ASN A 91 -1.39 -11.45 13.35
N THR A 92 -0.26 -12.14 13.56
CA THR A 92 -0.20 -13.58 13.83
C THR A 92 -0.58 -13.97 15.26
N GLY A 93 -0.78 -12.99 16.15
CA GLY A 93 -1.33 -13.24 17.48
C GLY A 93 -2.72 -13.84 17.40
N CYS A 94 -3.08 -14.69 18.36
CA CYS A 94 -4.40 -15.29 18.40
C CYS A 94 -5.52 -14.26 18.60
N CYS A 95 -6.73 -14.58 18.12
CA CYS A 95 -7.88 -13.71 18.30
C CYS A 95 -8.48 -13.85 19.70
N PRO A 96 -8.87 -12.74 20.36
CA PRO A 96 -9.64 -12.79 21.59
C PRO A 96 -10.93 -13.60 21.39
N VAL A 97 -11.18 -14.53 22.30
CA VAL A 97 -12.44 -15.29 22.37
C VAL A 97 -13.01 -15.02 23.75
N ASP A 98 -14.14 -14.33 23.81
CA ASP A 98 -14.87 -14.12 25.06
C ASP A 98 -15.46 -15.45 25.54
N GLY A 99 -15.43 -15.66 26.85
CA GLY A 99 -15.91 -16.89 27.46
C GLY A 99 -17.43 -17.00 27.44
N GLY A 100 -17.92 -18.22 27.27
CA GLY A 100 -19.34 -18.56 27.39
C GLY A 100 -19.58 -19.55 28.52
N TRP A 101 -20.74 -19.41 29.16
CA TRP A 101 -21.16 -20.31 30.23
C TRP A 101 -21.41 -21.72 29.69
N SER A 102 -20.90 -22.73 30.40
CA SER A 102 -21.40 -24.10 30.26
C SER A 102 -22.86 -24.16 30.68
N TYR A 103 -23.55 -25.23 30.27
CA TYR A 103 -24.80 -25.58 30.94
C TYR A 103 -24.56 -25.76 32.44
N TRP A 104 -25.59 -25.42 33.21
CA TRP A 104 -25.60 -25.76 34.62
C TRP A 104 -25.56 -27.28 34.79
N SER A 105 -24.87 -27.73 35.84
CA SER A 105 -25.04 -29.09 36.35
C SER A 105 -26.49 -29.29 36.81
N ASN A 106 -26.87 -30.56 36.99
CA ASN A 106 -28.04 -30.89 37.79
C ASN A 106 -27.88 -30.31 39.20
N TRP A 107 -29.01 -30.06 39.85
CA TRP A 107 -29.03 -29.70 41.27
C TRP A 107 -28.48 -30.86 42.11
N SER A 108 -27.53 -30.54 42.99
CA SER A 108 -26.97 -31.46 43.96
C SER A 108 -27.97 -31.74 45.08
N GLY A 109 -27.86 -32.91 45.68
CA GLY A 109 -28.71 -33.34 46.79
C GLY A 109 -29.92 -34.14 46.31
N ARG A 110 -30.48 -34.95 47.23
CA ARG A 110 -31.73 -35.66 46.98
C ARG A 110 -32.89 -34.65 47.03
N HIS A 111 -34.09 -35.06 46.63
CA HIS A 111 -35.27 -34.18 46.67
C HIS A 111 -35.56 -33.64 48.09
N HIS A 112 -35.09 -34.33 49.13
CA HIS A 112 -35.21 -33.98 50.55
C HIS A 112 -33.99 -33.24 51.13
N SER A 113 -32.99 -32.89 50.31
CA SER A 113 -31.92 -32.03 50.80
C SER A 113 -32.47 -30.61 50.97
N ARG A 114 -32.41 -30.09 52.21
CA ARG A 114 -32.84 -28.71 52.53
C ARG A 114 -32.12 -27.67 51.67
N VAL A 115 -30.88 -27.97 51.28
CA VAL A 115 -30.05 -27.12 50.42
C VAL A 115 -29.64 -27.90 49.19
N GLN A 116 -29.98 -27.37 48.01
CA GLN A 116 -29.56 -27.92 46.72
C GLN A 116 -28.67 -26.91 46.00
N THR A 117 -27.64 -27.39 45.32
CA THR A 117 -26.65 -26.52 44.65
C THR A 117 -26.42 -26.99 43.23
N ARG A 118 -26.32 -26.06 42.28
CA ARG A 118 -25.82 -26.37 40.92
C ARG A 118 -24.62 -25.51 40.58
N THR A 119 -23.80 -26.00 39.67
CA THR A 119 -22.55 -25.34 39.25
C THR A 119 -22.47 -25.21 37.74
N ARG A 120 -21.73 -24.22 37.26
CA ARG A 120 -21.38 -24.03 35.84
C ARG A 120 -19.98 -23.47 35.73
N THR A 121 -19.34 -23.64 34.59
CA THR A 121 -17.99 -23.13 34.31
C THR A 121 -17.99 -22.22 33.09
N CYS A 122 -17.03 -21.31 32.99
CA CYS A 122 -16.86 -20.45 31.82
C CYS A 122 -16.00 -21.17 30.78
N SER A 123 -16.58 -22.18 30.12
CA SER A 123 -15.85 -23.13 29.27
C SER A 123 -16.49 -23.38 27.90
N ARG A 124 -17.62 -22.73 27.58
CA ARG A 124 -18.35 -22.93 26.32
C ARG A 124 -18.64 -21.62 25.58
N PRO A 125 -17.65 -21.02 24.90
CA PRO A 125 -16.24 -21.45 24.80
C PRO A 125 -15.41 -21.00 26.02
N HIS A 126 -14.24 -21.60 26.21
CA HIS A 126 -13.28 -21.10 27.21
C HIS A 126 -12.69 -19.77 26.72
N PRO A 127 -12.60 -18.73 27.56
CA PRO A 127 -11.97 -17.47 27.18
C PRO A 127 -10.52 -17.67 26.75
N ARG A 128 -10.09 -17.02 25.66
CA ARG A 128 -8.71 -17.11 25.17
C ARG A 128 -8.22 -15.76 24.69
N CYS A 129 -6.90 -15.58 24.75
CA CYS A 129 -6.20 -14.47 24.09
C CYS A 129 -6.71 -13.08 24.51
N GLY A 130 -6.90 -12.87 25.82
CA GLY A 130 -7.42 -11.60 26.35
C GLY A 130 -8.94 -11.41 26.20
N GLY A 131 -9.67 -12.43 25.75
CA GLY A 131 -11.13 -12.42 25.78
C GLY A 131 -11.69 -12.36 27.20
N ARG A 132 -12.89 -11.80 27.33
CA ARG A 132 -13.54 -11.54 28.62
C ARG A 132 -13.99 -12.83 29.31
N TYR A 133 -13.86 -12.86 30.63
CA TYR A 133 -14.43 -13.94 31.44
C TYR A 133 -15.95 -13.75 31.60
N CYS A 134 -16.67 -14.85 31.83
CA CYS A 134 -18.11 -14.83 31.98
C CYS A 134 -18.52 -14.04 33.22
N ARG A 135 -19.48 -13.11 33.07
CA ARG A 135 -20.04 -12.36 34.20
C ARG A 135 -21.13 -13.15 34.91
N GLY A 136 -21.09 -13.17 36.23
CA GLY A 136 -22.11 -13.77 37.09
C GLY A 136 -21.60 -14.98 37.90
N PRO A 137 -22.48 -15.61 38.71
CA PRO A 137 -22.07 -16.66 39.63
C PRO A 137 -21.77 -17.98 38.92
N THR A 138 -20.78 -18.71 39.44
CA THR A 138 -20.44 -20.10 39.04
C THR A 138 -21.24 -21.15 39.82
N LYS A 139 -21.81 -20.78 40.96
CA LYS A 139 -22.58 -21.63 41.87
C LYS A 139 -23.91 -20.96 42.17
N GLN A 140 -24.98 -21.73 42.15
CA GLN A 140 -26.29 -21.28 42.61
C GLN A 140 -26.81 -22.26 43.65
N THR A 141 -27.42 -21.73 44.71
CA THR A 141 -28.00 -22.50 45.79
C THR A 141 -29.49 -22.18 45.89
N ARG A 142 -30.30 -23.22 46.09
CA ARG A 142 -31.73 -23.09 46.40
C ARG A 142 -32.07 -23.88 47.66
N TYR A 143 -33.07 -23.41 48.39
CA TYR A 143 -33.59 -24.11 49.55
C TYR A 143 -34.86 -24.86 49.14
N SER A 144 -34.95 -26.15 49.44
CA SER A 144 -36.19 -26.90 49.23
C SER A 144 -37.15 -26.55 50.37
N GLY A 145 -38.29 -25.94 50.04
CA GLY A 145 -39.36 -25.70 51.00
C GLY A 145 -40.13 -26.99 51.23
N TYR A 146 -40.16 -27.46 52.47
CA TYR A 146 -41.16 -28.43 52.91
C TYR A 146 -42.45 -27.63 53.15
N TYR A 147 -43.51 -27.97 52.41
CA TYR A 147 -44.89 -27.64 52.79
C TYR A 147 -45.48 -28.87 53.47
#